data_AF-A0A2D7WJL6-F1
#
_entry.id   AF-A0A2D7WJL6-F1
#
_cell.length_a   1.000
_cell.length_b   1.000
_cell.length_c   1.000
_cell.angle_alpha   90.00
_cell.angle_beta   90.00
_cell.angle_gamma   90.00
#
_symmetry.space_group_name_H-M   'P 1'
#
loop_
_entity.id
_entity.type
_entity.pdbx_description
1 polymer ?
#
loop_
_entity_poly.entity_id
_entity_poly.type
_entity_poly.pdbx_seq_one_letter_code
_entity_poly.pdbx_strand_id
1 'polypeptide(L)'
;MRTQMMFVALLSVLMAACSSSTSYQPAEERGAYGYTETALGKDRYRVTFTGNTVTDKETVNDYALLRAAELTLQEGYDWFQLVNRDTESKSRSSSTISGVNEFGGSTQVYRRCGLLSCDTVVAQTPGRLSGGVASTTTRTSYQASLEIKMGNDPMPDSAEAYNAQELASTLRRWMGTQEK
;
A
#
# COMPACT_ATOMS: atom_id res chain seq x y z
N MET A 1 32.03 -19.98 -33.79
CA MET A 1 30.63 -19.62 -33.50
C MET A 1 30.07 -20.43 -32.32
N ARG A 2 30.77 -20.46 -31.18
CA ARG A 2 30.35 -21.23 -29.97
C ARG A 2 30.39 -20.44 -28.67
N THR A 3 30.96 -19.23 -28.69
CA THR A 3 31.14 -18.36 -27.52
C THR A 3 30.11 -17.24 -27.42
N GLN A 4 29.40 -16.92 -28.52
CA GLN A 4 28.33 -15.89 -28.51
C GLN A 4 27.06 -16.34 -27.80
N MET A 5 26.85 -17.66 -27.66
CA MET A 5 25.63 -18.22 -27.07
C MET A 5 25.70 -18.39 -25.55
N MET A 6 26.76 -17.89 -24.91
CA MET A 6 26.90 -17.84 -23.45
C MET A 6 26.75 -16.44 -22.85
N PHE A 7 26.71 -15.38 -23.68
CA PHE A 7 26.57 -14.01 -23.18
C PHE A 7 25.10 -13.56 -23.00
N VAL A 8 24.16 -14.26 -23.63
CA VAL A 8 22.73 -13.89 -23.60
C VAL A 8 21.99 -14.52 -22.40
N ALA A 9 22.56 -15.55 -21.77
CA ALA A 9 21.93 -16.24 -20.64
C ALA A 9 22.17 -15.59 -19.27
N LEU A 10 23.01 -14.56 -19.17
CA LEU A 10 23.36 -13.91 -17.90
C LEU A 10 22.53 -12.65 -17.59
N LEU A 11 21.61 -12.24 -18.47
CA LEU A 11 20.90 -10.95 -18.37
C LEU A 11 19.42 -11.07 -17.94
N SER A 12 18.97 -12.25 -17.48
CA SER A 12 17.54 -12.50 -17.22
C SER A 12 17.17 -12.76 -15.77
N VAL A 13 18.07 -12.52 -14.81
CA VAL A 13 17.76 -12.74 -13.39
C VAL A 13 18.27 -11.55 -12.59
N LEU A 14 17.42 -10.55 -12.33
CA LEU A 14 17.53 -9.61 -11.19
C LEU A 14 16.41 -8.54 -11.14
N MET A 15 15.19 -8.84 -11.62
CA MET A 15 14.02 -8.03 -11.23
C MET A 15 13.29 -8.72 -10.08
N ALA A 16 13.98 -8.81 -8.95
CA ALA A 16 13.31 -8.96 -7.67
C ALA A 16 12.68 -7.60 -7.33
N ALA A 17 11.45 -7.38 -7.77
CA ALA A 17 10.63 -6.30 -7.27
C ALA A 17 10.26 -6.62 -5.82
N CYS A 18 11.23 -6.41 -4.90
CA CYS A 18 10.93 -6.34 -3.48
C CYS A 18 9.93 -5.21 -3.28
N SER A 19 8.83 -5.52 -2.62
CA SER A 19 7.79 -4.57 -2.25
C SER A 19 8.38 -3.53 -1.28
N SER A 20 9.02 -2.50 -1.82
CA SER A 20 9.65 -1.43 -1.05
C SER A 20 8.60 -0.49 -0.46
N SER A 21 9.00 0.27 0.56
CA SER A 21 8.24 1.42 1.05
C SER A 21 7.92 2.39 -0.10
N THR A 22 6.88 3.20 0.09
CA THR A 22 6.49 4.23 -0.87
C THR A 22 7.63 5.22 -1.03
N SER A 23 8.11 5.36 -2.27
CA SER A 23 9.11 6.35 -2.61
C SER A 23 8.57 7.77 -2.42
N TYR A 24 9.45 8.70 -2.08
CA TYR A 24 9.13 10.10 -1.97
C TYR A 24 8.91 10.73 -3.36
N GLN A 25 7.64 10.86 -3.75
CA GLN A 25 7.25 11.34 -5.07
C GLN A 25 5.89 12.04 -5.01
N PRO A 26 5.57 12.93 -5.98
CA PRO A 26 4.24 13.51 -6.06
C PRO A 26 3.22 12.41 -6.33
N ALA A 27 2.05 12.51 -5.71
CA ALA A 27 0.95 11.61 -6.02
C ALA A 27 0.36 11.96 -7.40
N GLU A 28 0.09 10.95 -8.21
CA GLU A 28 -0.50 11.12 -9.55
C GLU A 28 -1.89 11.78 -9.46
N GLU A 29 -2.65 11.42 -8.43
CA GLU A 29 -3.98 11.93 -8.15
C GLU A 29 -4.18 12.12 -6.64
N ARG A 30 -5.20 12.90 -6.25
CA ARG A 30 -5.53 13.12 -4.83
C ARG A 30 -5.90 11.78 -4.17
N GLY A 31 -5.11 11.37 -3.18
CA GLY A 31 -5.29 10.12 -2.43
C GLY A 31 -4.53 8.91 -3.01
N ALA A 32 -3.81 9.09 -4.12
CA ALA A 32 -2.81 8.12 -4.57
C ALA A 32 -1.57 8.18 -3.66
N TYR A 33 -0.69 7.18 -3.79
CA TYR A 33 0.56 7.13 -3.04
C TYR A 33 1.50 8.28 -3.41
N GLY A 34 2.17 8.84 -2.41
CA GLY A 34 3.03 10.01 -2.57
C GLY A 34 2.46 11.26 -1.89
N TYR A 35 3.06 12.41 -2.18
CA TYR A 35 2.68 13.69 -1.60
C TYR A 35 1.69 14.47 -2.48
N THR A 36 0.82 15.23 -1.82
CA THR A 36 -0.05 16.23 -2.44
C THR A 36 -0.03 17.51 -1.62
N GLU A 37 -0.21 18.62 -2.32
CA GLU A 37 -0.21 19.96 -1.74
C GLU A 37 -1.51 20.64 -2.10
N THR A 38 -2.08 21.41 -1.17
CA THR A 38 -3.29 22.17 -1.42
C THR A 38 -3.19 23.50 -0.69
N ALA A 39 -3.19 24.60 -1.45
CA ALA A 39 -3.28 25.93 -0.87
C ALA A 39 -4.64 26.11 -0.19
N LEU A 40 -4.63 26.50 1.08
CA LEU A 40 -5.82 26.83 1.87
C LEU A 40 -5.99 28.34 2.04
N GLY A 41 -4.93 29.10 1.77
CA GLY A 41 -4.89 30.55 1.87
C GLY A 41 -3.59 31.08 1.28
N LYS A 42 -3.26 32.34 1.59
CA LYS A 42 -2.07 33.01 1.06
C LYS A 42 -0.76 32.47 1.65
N ASP A 43 -0.78 32.16 2.94
CA ASP A 43 0.36 31.68 3.73
C ASP A 43 0.07 30.31 4.36
N ARG A 44 -0.99 29.63 3.91
CA ARG A 44 -1.49 28.39 4.51
C ARG A 44 -1.66 27.29 3.48
N TYR A 45 -1.08 26.15 3.77
CA TYR A 45 -1.09 24.98 2.90
C TYR A 45 -1.43 23.73 3.68
N ARG A 46 -2.08 22.80 3.00
CA ARG A 46 -2.22 21.42 3.45
C ARG A 46 -1.28 20.54 2.65
N VAL A 47 -0.43 19.81 3.36
CA VAL A 47 0.48 18.82 2.80
C VAL A 47 0.00 17.44 3.24
N THR A 48 -0.25 16.55 2.29
CA THR A 48 -0.69 15.18 2.60
C THR A 48 0.26 14.19 1.98
N PHE A 49 0.74 13.21 2.75
CA PHE A 49 1.51 12.08 2.26
C PHE A 49 0.74 10.78 2.47
N THR A 50 0.61 9.98 1.41
CA THR A 50 -0.05 8.67 1.46
C THR A 50 0.98 7.56 1.24
N GLY A 51 1.18 6.72 2.27
CA GLY A 51 2.01 5.54 2.19
C GLY A 51 1.26 4.31 1.66
N ASN A 52 2.00 3.34 1.13
CA ASN A 52 1.50 2.02 0.81
C ASN A 52 1.37 1.18 2.09
N THR A 53 1.01 -0.10 1.96
CA THR A 53 0.78 -0.99 3.12
C THR A 53 2.07 -1.51 3.77
N VAL A 54 3.23 -1.14 3.23
CA VAL A 54 4.57 -1.53 3.73
C VAL A 54 5.27 -0.33 4.38
N THR A 55 4.83 0.89 4.09
CA THR A 55 5.44 2.11 4.62
C THR A 55 4.96 2.33 6.06
N ASP A 56 5.91 2.48 6.96
CA ASP A 56 5.60 2.72 8.37
C ASP A 56 4.98 4.10 8.60
N LYS A 57 4.19 4.20 9.67
CA LYS A 57 3.52 5.44 10.07
C LYS A 57 4.53 6.59 10.29
N GLU A 58 5.68 6.29 10.86
CA GLU A 58 6.74 7.27 11.12
C GLU A 58 7.28 7.84 9.81
N THR A 59 7.67 6.98 8.88
CA THR A 59 8.13 7.37 7.54
C THR A 59 7.10 8.22 6.79
N VAL A 60 5.81 7.89 6.88
CA VAL A 60 4.72 8.69 6.29
C VAL A 60 4.66 10.11 6.89
N ASN A 61 4.83 10.23 8.22
CA ASN A 61 4.87 11.53 8.88
C ASN A 61 6.13 12.33 8.52
N ASP A 62 7.28 11.66 8.49
CA ASP A 62 8.56 12.29 8.14
C ASP A 62 8.57 12.80 6.70
N TYR A 63 8.00 12.05 5.76
CA TYR A 63 7.86 12.51 4.39
C TYR A 63 6.87 13.68 4.27
N ALA A 64 5.77 13.69 5.04
CA ALA A 64 4.87 14.85 5.06
C ALA A 64 5.57 16.09 5.61
N LEU A 65 6.39 15.95 6.67
CA LEU A 65 7.17 17.04 7.25
C LEU A 65 8.27 17.53 6.30
N LEU A 66 8.99 16.62 5.66
CA LEU A 66 9.98 16.98 4.63
C LEU A 66 9.30 17.79 3.53
N ARG A 67 8.13 17.34 3.05
CA ARG A 67 7.44 18.04 1.98
C ARG A 67 6.95 19.42 2.39
N ALA A 68 6.46 19.57 3.63
CA ALA A 68 6.13 20.88 4.18
C ALA A 68 7.33 21.83 4.19
N ALA A 69 8.51 21.35 4.60
CA ALA A 69 9.73 22.13 4.59
C ALA A 69 10.16 22.53 3.17
N GLU A 70 10.11 21.59 2.22
CA GLU A 70 10.46 21.87 0.82
C GLU A 70 9.49 22.87 0.16
N LEU A 71 8.19 22.72 0.40
CA LEU A 71 7.17 23.65 -0.09
C LEU A 71 7.40 25.06 0.47
N THR A 72 7.77 25.17 1.74
CA THR A 72 8.08 26.45 2.40
C THR A 72 9.22 27.17 1.70
N LEU A 73 10.32 26.46 1.43
CA LEU A 73 11.45 27.02 0.70
C LEU A 73 11.10 27.35 -0.76
N GLN A 74 10.24 26.53 -1.39
CA GLN A 74 9.80 26.73 -2.77
C GLN A 74 8.92 27.98 -2.93
N GLU A 75 8.09 28.30 -1.94
CA GLU A 75 7.27 29.52 -1.88
C GLU A 75 8.07 30.75 -1.43
N GLY A 76 9.36 30.58 -1.06
CA GLY A 76 10.25 31.67 -0.66
C GLY A 76 10.11 32.10 0.80
N TYR A 77 9.69 31.18 1.67
CA TYR A 77 9.59 31.39 3.11
C TYR A 77 10.73 30.71 3.88
N ASP A 78 11.08 31.26 5.04
CA ASP A 78 12.18 30.76 5.88
C ASP A 78 11.74 29.65 6.85
N TRP A 79 10.52 29.76 7.38
CA TRP A 79 9.99 28.87 8.40
C TRP A 79 8.52 28.54 8.16
N PHE A 80 8.08 27.43 8.74
CA PHE A 80 6.66 27.10 8.83
C PHE A 80 6.29 26.67 10.25
N GLN A 81 5.06 26.95 10.62
CA GLN A 81 4.44 26.49 11.84
C GLN A 81 3.37 25.46 11.51
N LEU A 82 3.39 24.34 12.23
CA LEU A 82 2.35 23.34 12.16
C LEU A 82 1.10 23.85 12.88
N VAL A 83 -0.01 23.98 12.15
CA VAL A 83 -1.30 24.42 12.70
C VAL A 83 -2.15 23.22 13.09
N ASN A 84 -2.10 22.16 12.29
CA ASN A 84 -2.79 20.91 12.57
C ASN A 84 -2.01 19.74 11.98
N ARG A 85 -2.11 18.58 12.64
CA ARG A 85 -1.57 17.30 12.16
C ARG A 85 -2.58 16.20 12.42
N ASP A 86 -2.95 15.53 11.34
CA ASP A 86 -3.78 14.35 11.37
C ASP A 86 -3.01 13.17 10.77
N THR A 87 -3.07 12.01 11.40
CA THR A 87 -2.58 10.76 10.81
C THR A 87 -3.68 9.72 10.85
N GLU A 88 -4.13 9.32 9.67
CA GLU A 88 -5.15 8.30 9.50
C GLU A 88 -4.52 6.97 9.12
N SER A 89 -5.17 5.87 9.52
CA SER A 89 -4.86 4.53 9.04
C SER A 89 -6.05 3.97 8.26
N LYS A 90 -5.76 3.36 7.10
CA LYS A 90 -6.75 2.69 6.25
C LYS A 90 -6.44 1.20 6.26
N SER A 91 -7.28 0.42 6.94
CA SER A 91 -7.18 -1.05 6.93
C SER A 91 -8.14 -1.64 5.91
N ARG A 92 -7.64 -2.56 5.09
CA ARG A 92 -8.45 -3.38 4.19
C ARG A 92 -8.24 -4.84 4.56
N SER A 93 -9.30 -5.50 4.98
CA SER A 93 -9.34 -6.95 5.17
C SER A 93 -9.92 -7.61 3.92
N SER A 94 -9.21 -8.59 3.38
CA SER A 94 -9.73 -9.47 2.34
C SER A 94 -9.79 -10.88 2.89
N SER A 95 -11.00 -11.44 2.91
CA SER A 95 -11.23 -12.82 3.31
C SER A 95 -11.35 -13.68 2.07
N THR A 96 -10.39 -14.57 1.85
CA THR A 96 -10.45 -15.60 0.83
C THR A 96 -10.95 -16.87 1.49
N ILE A 97 -12.12 -17.33 1.09
CA ILE A 97 -12.66 -18.62 1.52
C ILE A 97 -12.18 -19.65 0.50
N SER A 98 -11.25 -20.50 0.91
CA SER A 98 -10.81 -21.66 0.13
C SER A 98 -11.56 -22.88 0.61
N GLY A 99 -12.70 -23.15 -0.02
CA GLY A 99 -13.42 -24.42 0.04
C GLY A 99 -14.91 -24.27 0.35
N VAL A 100 -15.72 -24.86 -0.53
CA VAL A 100 -16.90 -25.69 -0.29
C VAL A 100 -17.27 -26.17 -1.68
N ASN A 101 -16.86 -27.39 -2.00
CA ASN A 101 -17.13 -27.96 -3.31
C ASN A 101 -18.24 -28.99 -3.07
N GLU A 102 -19.42 -28.75 -3.63
CA GLU A 102 -20.43 -29.79 -3.72
C GLU A 102 -20.03 -30.73 -4.86
N PHE A 103 -19.51 -31.91 -4.53
CA PHE A 103 -19.44 -32.99 -5.51
C PHE A 103 -20.86 -33.53 -5.64
N GLY A 104 -21.57 -33.10 -6.69
CA GLY A 104 -22.97 -33.43 -6.94
C GLY A 104 -23.21 -34.94 -6.93
N GLY A 105 -24.25 -35.36 -6.20
CA GLY A 105 -24.70 -36.75 -6.22
C GLY A 105 -25.25 -37.14 -7.59
N SER A 106 -25.08 -38.40 -7.99
CA SER A 106 -25.63 -38.90 -9.26
C SER A 106 -26.67 -39.98 -9.00
N THR A 107 -27.77 -39.93 -9.72
CA THR A 107 -28.74 -41.02 -9.79
C THR A 107 -28.56 -41.71 -11.13
N GLN A 108 -28.22 -43.00 -11.10
CA GLN A 108 -28.12 -43.83 -12.29
C GLN A 108 -29.24 -44.85 -12.29
N VAL A 109 -29.97 -44.92 -13.40
CA VAL A 109 -31.00 -45.93 -13.62
C VAL A 109 -30.51 -46.85 -14.72
N TYR A 110 -30.33 -48.13 -14.41
CA TYR A 110 -29.90 -49.13 -15.39
C TYR A 110 -30.69 -50.43 -15.24
N ARG A 111 -30.85 -51.15 -16.36
CA ARG A 111 -31.61 -52.40 -16.39
C ARG A 111 -30.63 -53.57 -16.30
N ARG A 112 -30.80 -54.40 -15.27
CA ARG A 112 -29.99 -55.59 -15.05
C ARG A 112 -30.78 -56.81 -15.50
N CYS A 113 -30.32 -57.44 -16.58
CA CYS A 113 -30.91 -58.66 -17.11
C CYS A 113 -30.04 -59.87 -16.75
N GLY A 114 -30.66 -60.88 -16.15
CA GLY A 114 -30.12 -62.23 -16.01
C GLY A 114 -30.68 -63.17 -17.07
N LEU A 115 -30.42 -64.46 -16.92
CA LEU A 115 -30.79 -65.48 -17.91
C LEU A 115 -32.32 -65.66 -18.07
N LEU A 116 -33.11 -65.34 -17.04
CA LEU A 116 -34.56 -65.58 -17.00
C LEU A 116 -35.40 -64.36 -16.59
N SER A 117 -34.78 -63.26 -16.16
CA SER A 117 -35.49 -62.06 -15.70
C SER A 117 -34.67 -60.79 -15.94
N CYS A 118 -35.35 -59.65 -16.01
CA CYS A 118 -34.75 -58.33 -16.07
C CYS A 118 -35.39 -57.41 -15.06
N ASP A 119 -34.57 -56.77 -14.22
CA ASP A 119 -35.02 -55.83 -13.20
C ASP A 119 -34.38 -54.45 -13.44
N THR A 120 -35.10 -53.40 -13.06
CA THR A 120 -34.58 -52.03 -13.16
C THR A 120 -33.98 -51.63 -11.82
N VAL A 121 -32.73 -51.21 -11.84
CA VAL A 121 -31.99 -50.80 -10.65
C VAL A 121 -31.79 -49.30 -10.68
N VAL A 122 -32.12 -48.65 -9.57
CA VAL A 122 -31.83 -47.24 -9.32
C VAL A 122 -30.69 -47.17 -8.32
N ALA A 123 -29.52 -46.69 -8.75
CA ALA A 123 -28.37 -46.46 -7.90
C ALA A 123 -28.20 -44.96 -7.64
N GLN A 124 -28.19 -44.57 -6.38
CA GLN A 124 -27.97 -43.18 -5.96
C GLN A 124 -26.61 -43.08 -5.27
N THR A 125 -25.74 -42.24 -5.82
CA THR A 125 -24.49 -41.86 -5.16
C THR A 125 -24.75 -40.53 -4.46
N PRO A 126 -24.79 -40.47 -3.11
CA PRO A 126 -24.99 -39.22 -2.40
C PRO A 126 -23.82 -38.28 -2.63
N GLY A 127 -24.12 -36.99 -2.79
CA GLY A 127 -23.10 -35.95 -2.85
C GLY A 127 -22.34 -35.86 -1.54
N ARG A 128 -21.08 -35.42 -1.61
CA ARG A 128 -20.28 -35.15 -0.41
C ARG A 128 -19.97 -33.67 -0.31
N LEU A 129 -20.22 -33.11 0.87
CA LEU A 129 -19.83 -31.77 1.25
C LEU A 129 -18.38 -31.82 1.74
N SER A 130 -17.50 -31.05 1.09
CA SER A 130 -16.11 -30.85 1.54
C SER A 130 -15.98 -29.48 2.19
N GLY A 131 -15.45 -29.43 3.42
CA GLY A 131 -15.21 -28.18 4.16
C GLY A 131 -14.08 -27.33 3.58
N GLY A 132 -14.09 -26.03 3.91
CA GLY A 132 -13.09 -25.05 3.48
C GLY A 132 -12.41 -24.32 4.62
N VAL A 133 -11.27 -23.69 4.31
CA VAL A 133 -10.52 -22.81 5.21
C VAL A 133 -10.75 -21.36 4.80
N ALA A 134 -11.15 -20.52 5.74
CA ALA A 134 -11.21 -19.07 5.55
C ALA A 134 -9.87 -18.45 5.94
N SER A 135 -9.19 -17.80 4.99
CA SER A 135 -7.99 -17.01 5.25
C SER A 135 -8.33 -15.52 5.15
N THR A 136 -8.08 -14.76 6.20
CA THR A 136 -8.28 -13.31 6.20
C THR A 136 -6.92 -12.62 6.21
N THR A 137 -6.63 -11.83 5.18
CA THR A 137 -5.44 -10.98 5.12
C THR A 137 -5.85 -9.54 5.39
N THR A 138 -5.31 -8.93 6.44
CA THR A 138 -5.48 -7.49 6.72
C THR A 138 -4.25 -6.74 6.25
N ARG A 139 -4.45 -5.68 5.47
CA ARG A 139 -3.39 -4.74 5.08
C ARG A 139 -3.73 -3.34 5.56
N THR A 140 -2.80 -2.67 6.22
CA THR A 140 -2.99 -1.31 6.74
C THR A 140 -2.05 -0.37 6.02
N SER A 141 -2.57 0.74 5.49
CA SER A 141 -1.77 1.87 4.99
C SER A 141 -1.99 3.10 5.86
N TYR A 142 -1.03 4.02 5.84
CA TYR A 142 -1.07 5.26 6.62
C TYR A 142 -1.12 6.48 5.71
N GLN A 143 -1.81 7.52 6.16
CA GLN A 143 -1.88 8.82 5.49
C GLN A 143 -1.66 9.90 6.56
N ALA A 144 -0.68 10.78 6.34
CA ALA A 144 -0.45 11.95 7.19
C ALA A 144 -0.90 13.21 6.45
N SER A 145 -1.65 14.07 7.13
CA SER A 145 -2.09 15.37 6.64
C SER A 145 -1.64 16.45 7.62
N LEU A 146 -0.85 17.40 7.13
CA LEU A 146 -0.33 18.53 7.88
C LEU A 146 -0.95 19.81 7.34
N GLU A 147 -1.47 20.65 8.21
CA GLU A 147 -1.79 22.03 7.89
C GLU A 147 -0.66 22.91 8.41
N ILE A 148 -0.04 23.67 7.51
CA ILE A 148 1.10 24.52 7.81
C ILE A 148 0.77 25.97 7.53
N LYS A 149 1.33 26.86 8.34
CA LYS A 149 1.37 28.29 8.11
C LYS A 149 2.82 28.72 7.90
N MET A 150 3.12 29.39 6.81
CA MET A 150 4.47 29.79 6.44
C MET A 150 4.74 31.25 6.80
N GLY A 151 6.00 31.59 7.01
CA GLY A 151 6.41 32.96 7.28
C GLY A 151 7.91 33.17 7.10
N ASN A 152 8.29 34.46 7.15
CA ASN A 152 9.67 34.91 7.12
C ASN A 152 10.07 35.41 8.50
N ASP A 153 11.37 35.63 8.69
CA ASP A 153 11.88 36.10 9.97
C ASP A 153 11.16 37.35 10.52
N PRO A 154 10.97 37.43 11.85
CA PRO A 154 11.45 36.47 12.86
C PRO A 154 10.54 35.23 12.98
N MET A 155 11.16 34.06 13.10
CA MET A 155 10.46 32.81 13.45
C MET A 155 9.76 32.93 14.82
N PRO A 156 8.50 32.47 14.96
CA PRO A 156 7.81 32.50 16.25
C PRO A 156 8.45 31.52 17.23
N ASP A 157 8.50 31.92 18.50
CA ASP A 157 8.96 31.07 19.61
C ASP A 157 7.86 30.07 20.02
N SER A 158 7.64 29.07 19.16
CA SER A 158 6.68 27.99 19.41
C SER A 158 7.32 26.65 19.10
N ALA A 159 7.01 25.63 19.90
CA ALA A 159 7.53 24.27 19.70
C ALA A 159 7.08 23.64 18.37
N GLU A 160 6.06 24.20 17.73
CA GLU A 160 5.48 23.74 16.46
C GLU A 160 6.01 24.54 15.26
N ALA A 161 6.94 25.47 15.47
CA ALA A 161 7.61 26.21 14.41
C ALA A 161 8.96 25.56 14.06
N TYR A 162 9.21 25.40 12.77
CA TYR A 162 10.39 24.76 12.24
C TYR A 162 11.06 25.65 11.20
N ASN A 163 12.39 25.77 11.29
CA ASN A 163 13.19 26.30 10.20
C ASN A 163 13.15 25.29 9.04
N ALA A 164 12.71 25.74 7.86
CA ALA A 164 12.45 24.84 6.74
C ALA A 164 13.76 24.22 6.20
N GLN A 165 14.83 25.00 6.11
CA GLN A 165 16.12 24.53 5.60
C GLN A 165 16.77 23.52 6.55
N GLU A 166 16.81 23.82 7.84
CA GLU A 166 17.40 22.94 8.85
C GLU A 166 16.64 21.60 8.93
N LEU A 167 15.31 21.66 9.00
CA LEU A 167 14.48 20.47 9.09
C LEU A 167 14.64 19.57 7.84
N ALA A 168 14.56 20.16 6.64
CA ALA A 168 14.72 19.40 5.40
C ALA A 168 16.10 18.72 5.31
N SER A 169 17.16 19.43 5.70
CA SER A 169 18.53 18.88 5.70
C SER A 169 18.68 17.72 6.69
N THR A 170 18.03 17.82 7.85
CA THR A 170 18.06 16.79 8.89
C THR A 170 17.30 15.56 8.44
N LEU A 171 16.05 15.71 7.98
CA LEU A 171 15.22 14.60 7.52
C LEU A 171 15.85 13.86 6.33
N ARG A 172 16.39 14.58 5.33
CA ARG A 172 17.08 13.94 4.20
C ARG A 172 18.28 13.11 4.63
N ARG A 173 19.04 13.59 5.62
CA ARG A 173 20.19 12.85 6.18
C ARG A 173 19.74 11.57 6.88
N TRP A 174 18.71 11.65 7.72
CA TRP A 174 18.17 10.51 8.45
C TRP A 174 17.58 9.46 7.50
N MET A 175 16.76 9.87 6.52
CA MET A 175 16.15 8.94 5.58
C MET A 175 17.17 8.27 4.65
N GLY A 176 18.22 8.99 4.23
CA GLY A 176 19.32 8.40 3.46
C GLY A 176 20.14 7.35 4.22
N THR A 177 20.01 7.26 5.55
CA THR A 177 20.60 6.18 6.36
C THR A 177 19.69 4.96 6.51
N GLN A 178 18.38 5.10 6.31
CA GLN A 178 17.40 4.01 6.45
C GLN A 178 17.26 3.18 5.17
N GLU A 179 17.68 3.70 4.01
CA GLU A 179 17.64 3.01 2.71
C GLU A 179 18.86 2.10 2.43
N LYS A 180 19.83 2.00 3.37
CA LYS A 180 21.03 1.15 3.25
C LYS A 180 20.95 -0.09 4.11
#